data_AF-A0A7Y4VN14-F1
#
_entry.id   AF-A0A7Y4VN14-F1
#
_cell.length_a   1.000
_cell.length_b   1.000
_cell.length_c   1.000
_cell.angle_alpha   90.00
_cell.angle_beta   90.00
_cell.angle_gamma   90.00
#
_symmetry.space_group_name_H-M   'P 1'
#
loop_
_entity.id
_entity.type
_entity.pdbx_description
1 polymer ?
#
loop_
_entity_poly.entity_id
_entity_poly.type
_entity_poly.pdbx_seq_one_letter_code
_entity_poly.pdbx_strand_id
1 'polypeptide(L)'
;MIEFKASCGHTVRAKDEDAGKTVRCAYCGRETEVPENEPDHHLDQLFRDGEIEAAVAAEAESATIPRGSRGRRGSGGAARRMDPFDLARKMAYAAIILIAVIFVGKKYAWPLIDETFFAGGGGQLPEITPVPAPKPAEAVRPEQTPKRYGLQDPRLDGRSGQGIYVHSFPREVDVYYRPIEQSAADGKDDFRWVMDPKVSRIDGPMYQKELPAGLYEIVVAIPINDPQLKRYYKAFGYINEFRSPVSALEKAVRDRDEAAEWYLAPDGAMQVKIVQFTDRISVARRYEVLLRESEWVVVTALFIPWRCTMRDVATMVADTRAVFHFDREDVIDELEYCKVRFEDRTYVADILRYTGSVAYQGAPDAGKDKAAYKILRVSPVDGVFTAQLLPKSERALPTGSGT
;
A
#
# COMPACT_ATOMS: atom_id res chain seq x y z
N MET A 1 26.17 6.86 25.62
CA MET A 1 26.04 7.54 24.32
C MET A 1 24.54 7.65 24.04
N ILE A 2 24.03 8.84 23.71
CA ILE A 2 22.60 9.11 23.51
C ILE A 2 22.31 9.10 22.01
N GLU A 3 21.37 8.25 21.57
CA GLU A 3 20.88 8.24 20.19
C GLU A 3 19.51 8.92 20.14
N PHE A 4 19.36 9.94 19.30
CA PHE A 4 18.09 10.65 19.14
C PHE A 4 17.90 11.11 17.69
N LYS A 5 16.66 11.39 17.30
CA LYS A 5 16.35 11.91 15.94
C LYS A 5 16.39 13.43 15.94
N ALA A 6 17.23 14.00 15.08
CA ALA A 6 17.23 15.44 14.83
C ALA A 6 15.97 15.86 14.04
N SER A 7 15.67 17.16 14.00
CA SER A 7 14.52 17.72 13.27
C SER A 7 14.49 17.38 11.77
N CYS A 8 15.65 17.08 11.19
CA CYS A 8 15.81 16.60 9.82
C CYS A 8 15.47 15.11 9.60
N GLY A 9 15.14 14.37 10.66
CA GLY A 9 14.79 12.94 10.57
C GLY A 9 15.97 11.96 10.70
N HIS A 10 17.21 12.43 10.54
CA HIS A 10 18.39 11.60 10.78
C HIS A 10 18.66 11.35 12.26
N THR A 11 19.13 10.15 12.57
CA THR A 11 19.57 9.75 13.91
C THR A 11 20.95 10.31 14.19
N VAL A 12 21.10 11.08 15.27
CA VAL A 12 22.36 11.66 15.72
C VAL A 12 22.80 10.94 16.99
N ARG A 13 24.10 10.70 17.12
CA ARG A 13 24.74 10.13 18.30
C ARG A 13 25.50 11.22 19.03
N ALA A 14 25.13 11.49 20.28
CA ALA A 14 25.82 12.44 21.15
C ALA A 14 26.46 11.72 22.35
N LYS A 15 27.48 12.33 22.95
CA LYS A 15 28.06 11.81 24.20
C LYS A 15 27.09 12.09 25.35
N ASP A 16 27.15 11.29 26.41
CA ASP A 16 26.29 11.50 27.58
C ASP A 16 26.56 12.84 28.28
N GLU A 17 27.79 13.35 28.16
CA GLU A 17 28.20 14.69 28.62
C GLU A 17 27.51 15.85 27.88
N ASP A 18 26.90 15.57 26.72
CA ASP A 18 26.19 16.54 25.90
C ASP A 18 24.67 16.50 26.14
N ALA A 19 24.18 15.69 27.08
CA ALA A 19 22.78 15.70 27.50
C ALA A 19 22.34 17.11 27.93
N GLY A 20 21.22 17.60 27.39
CA GLY A 20 20.71 18.96 27.63
C GLY A 20 21.45 20.07 26.90
N LYS A 21 22.50 19.76 26.12
CA LYS A 21 23.22 20.75 25.29
C LYS A 21 22.69 20.74 23.87
N THR A 22 22.93 21.84 23.16
CA THR A 22 22.72 21.92 21.72
C THR A 22 23.93 21.36 20.98
N VAL A 23 23.69 20.38 20.11
CA VAL A 23 24.72 19.81 19.22
C VAL A 23 24.35 20.06 17.77
N ARG A 24 25.35 20.21 16.91
CA ARG A 24 25.13 20.41 15.48
C ARG A 24 24.92 19.06 14.80
N CYS A 25 23.78 18.87 14.12
CA CYS A 25 23.52 17.65 13.36
C CYS A 25 24.53 17.49 12.22
N ALA A 26 25.21 16.34 12.17
CA ALA A 26 26.22 16.05 11.14
C ALA A 26 25.67 16.01 9.71
N TYR A 27 24.36 15.77 9.55
CA TYR A 27 23.70 15.65 8.24
C TYR A 27 23.20 17.00 7.74
N CYS A 28 22.31 17.67 8.48
CA CYS A 28 21.69 18.92 8.03
C CYS A 28 22.39 20.20 8.50
N GLY A 29 23.37 20.09 9.41
CA GLY A 29 24.10 21.22 9.97
C GLY A 29 23.30 22.14 10.90
N ARG A 30 22.03 21.84 11.20
CA ARG A 30 21.21 22.59 12.16
C ARG A 30 21.53 22.16 13.59
N GLU A 31 21.40 23.10 14.52
CA GLU A 31 21.51 22.81 15.95
C GLU A 31 20.27 22.07 16.45
N THR A 32 20.47 21.04 17.27
CA THR A 32 19.41 20.24 17.88
C THR A 32 19.77 20.00 19.33
N GLU A 33 18.79 20.11 20.22
CA GLU A 33 18.97 19.87 21.65
C GLU A 33 19.03 18.35 21.88
N VAL A 34 20.03 17.90 22.64
CA VAL A 34 20.15 16.50 23.06
C VAL A 34 19.20 16.32 24.24
N PRO A 35 18.26 15.36 24.20
CA PRO A 35 17.36 15.12 25.31
C PRO A 35 18.16 14.84 26.60
N GLU A 36 17.85 15.56 27.68
CA GLU A 36 18.38 15.22 29.00
C GLU A 36 17.86 13.83 29.37
N ASN A 37 18.78 12.92 29.72
CA ASN A 37 18.40 11.65 30.31
C ASN A 37 17.80 11.94 31.70
N GLU A 38 16.51 12.27 31.77
CA GLU A 38 15.78 12.06 33.01
C GLU A 38 15.88 10.56 33.34
N PRO A 39 16.41 10.18 34.51
CA PRO A 39 16.51 8.79 34.89
C PRO A 39 15.10 8.21 35.02
N ASP A 40 14.65 7.48 33.98
CA ASP A 40 13.66 6.40 33.93
C ASP A 40 12.41 6.46 34.85
N HIS A 41 11.97 7.63 35.32
CA HIS A 41 10.75 7.73 36.13
C HIS A 41 9.46 7.65 35.30
N HIS A 42 9.56 7.67 33.98
CA HIS A 42 8.39 7.54 33.09
C HIS A 42 8.03 6.08 32.75
N LEU A 43 8.91 5.10 33.03
CA LEU A 43 8.58 3.68 32.85
C LEU A 43 7.76 3.12 34.01
N ASP A 44 7.92 3.64 35.23
CA ASP A 44 7.08 3.25 36.39
C ASP A 44 5.63 3.73 36.28
N GLN A 45 5.36 4.77 35.48
CA GLN A 45 3.99 5.22 35.21
C GLN A 45 3.24 4.31 34.23
N LEU A 46 3.94 3.56 33.37
CA LEU A 46 3.34 2.62 32.41
C LEU A 46 2.99 1.25 33.03
N PHE A 47 3.34 0.99 34.29
CA PHE A 47 2.98 -0.22 35.03
C PHE A 47 1.95 0.03 36.15
N ARG A 48 1.39 1.24 36.25
CA ARG A 48 0.28 1.57 37.18
C ARG A 48 -1.12 1.39 36.59
N ASP A 49 -1.26 0.69 35.47
CA ASP A 49 -2.56 0.39 34.83
C ASP A 49 -3.38 -0.71 35.54
N GLY A 50 -3.04 -1.07 36.78
CA GLY A 50 -3.75 -2.08 37.57
C GLY A 50 -5.08 -1.62 38.20
N GLU A 51 -5.49 -0.36 38.06
CA GLU A 51 -6.73 0.16 38.67
C GLU A 51 -7.91 0.35 37.69
N ILE A 52 -7.71 0.15 36.38
CA ILE A 52 -8.78 0.30 35.39
C ILE A 52 -9.61 -0.99 35.21
N GLU A 53 -9.08 -2.17 35.53
CA GLU A 53 -9.85 -3.43 35.47
C GLU A 53 -10.99 -3.51 36.50
N ALA A 54 -10.93 -2.76 37.60
CA ALA A 54 -12.00 -2.72 38.60
C ALA A 54 -13.22 -1.88 38.15
N ALA A 55 -13.03 -0.90 37.27
CA ALA A 55 -14.12 -0.05 36.78
C ALA A 55 -14.92 -0.73 35.65
N VAL A 56 -14.27 -1.55 34.82
CA VAL A 56 -14.91 -2.23 33.68
C VAL A 56 -15.69 -3.47 34.13
N ALA A 57 -15.29 -4.11 35.24
CA ALA A 57 -16.06 -5.22 35.83
C ALA A 57 -17.40 -4.76 36.43
N ALA A 58 -17.53 -3.50 36.85
CA ALA A 58 -18.76 -2.96 37.45
C ALA A 58 -19.85 -2.59 36.43
N GLU A 59 -19.49 -2.32 35.16
CA GLU A 59 -20.47 -2.03 34.09
C GLU A 59 -20.98 -3.29 33.36
N ALA A 60 -20.34 -4.44 33.56
CA ALA A 60 -20.75 -5.70 32.93
C ALA A 60 -21.95 -6.39 33.62
N GLU A 61 -22.37 -5.94 34.81
CA GLU A 61 -23.45 -6.57 35.58
C GLU A 61 -24.86 -5.98 35.35
N SER A 62 -25.02 -4.90 34.56
CA SER A 62 -26.33 -4.22 34.44
C SER A 62 -27.12 -4.48 33.15
N ALA A 63 -26.72 -5.43 32.30
CA ALA A 63 -27.37 -5.70 31.01
C ALA A 63 -28.08 -7.08 30.94
N THR A 64 -28.85 -7.45 31.96
CA THR A 64 -29.83 -8.55 31.85
C THR A 64 -31.12 -8.07 31.17
N ILE A 65 -31.22 -8.31 29.85
CA ILE A 65 -32.47 -8.16 29.08
C ILE A 65 -33.23 -9.50 29.08
N PRO A 66 -34.56 -9.50 29.31
CA PRO A 66 -35.32 -10.71 29.59
C PRO A 66 -35.54 -11.59 28.35
N ARG A 67 -35.32 -12.90 28.54
CA ARG A 67 -35.72 -13.97 27.63
C ARG A 67 -37.25 -14.01 27.49
N GLY A 68 -37.75 -13.77 26.29
CA GLY A 68 -39.16 -13.99 25.97
C GLY A 68 -39.43 -13.98 24.46
N SER A 69 -39.44 -15.15 23.83
CA SER A 69 -40.62 -15.68 23.13
C SER A 69 -40.27 -16.86 22.23
N ARG A 70 -41.03 -17.94 22.44
CA ARG A 70 -41.11 -19.11 21.59
C ARG A 70 -41.92 -18.77 20.34
N GLY A 71 -41.40 -19.13 19.16
CA GLY A 71 -42.16 -19.30 17.92
C GLY A 71 -41.27 -20.04 16.91
N ARG A 72 -41.28 -21.37 16.84
CA ARG A 72 -42.25 -22.25 16.16
C ARG A 72 -42.21 -22.14 14.62
N ARG A 73 -41.47 -23.10 14.04
CA ARG A 73 -41.73 -23.90 12.82
C ARG A 73 -41.66 -23.27 11.41
N GLY A 74 -40.97 -24.03 10.55
CA GLY A 74 -41.13 -24.13 9.09
C GLY A 74 -40.10 -23.28 8.35
N SER A 75 -39.32 -23.75 7.38
CA SER A 75 -39.37 -24.92 6.51
C SER A 75 -37.95 -25.04 5.90
N GLY A 76 -37.34 -26.21 5.87
CA GLY A 76 -37.50 -27.11 4.73
C GLY A 76 -36.70 -26.60 3.53
N GLY A 77 -35.41 -26.91 3.49
CA GLY A 77 -34.56 -26.74 2.30
C GLY A 77 -35.10 -27.59 1.16
N ALA A 78 -35.98 -27.01 0.36
CA ALA A 78 -36.42 -27.58 -0.89
C ALA A 78 -35.25 -27.47 -1.88
N ALA A 79 -34.57 -28.58 -2.12
CA ALA A 79 -33.79 -28.78 -3.32
C ALA A 79 -34.68 -28.37 -4.50
N ARG A 80 -34.36 -27.22 -5.13
CA ARG A 80 -35.07 -26.74 -6.32
C ARG A 80 -34.90 -27.84 -7.36
N ARG A 81 -35.96 -28.63 -7.58
CA ARG A 81 -36.07 -29.52 -8.72
C ARG A 81 -35.92 -28.63 -9.95
N MET A 82 -34.75 -28.68 -10.58
CA MET A 82 -34.53 -28.04 -11.87
C MET A 82 -35.52 -28.68 -12.84
N ASP A 83 -36.39 -27.86 -13.40
CA ASP A 83 -37.32 -28.28 -14.43
C ASP A 83 -36.47 -28.74 -15.64
N PRO A 84 -36.55 -30.03 -16.06
CA PRO A 84 -35.68 -30.56 -17.11
C PRO A 84 -35.81 -29.81 -18.44
N PHE A 85 -36.94 -29.14 -18.67
CA PHE A 85 -37.16 -28.31 -19.84
C PHE A 85 -36.37 -26.99 -19.81
N ASP A 86 -36.18 -26.40 -18.63
CA ASP A 86 -35.40 -25.15 -18.50
C ASP A 86 -33.89 -25.42 -18.70
N LEU A 87 -33.42 -26.59 -18.27
CA LEU A 87 -32.06 -27.04 -18.55
C LEU A 87 -31.86 -27.32 -20.05
N ALA A 88 -32.78 -28.06 -20.69
CA ALA A 88 -32.71 -28.35 -22.12
C ALA A 88 -32.72 -27.06 -22.96
N ARG A 89 -33.57 -26.09 -22.60
CA ARG A 89 -33.64 -24.78 -23.24
C ARG A 89 -32.31 -24.02 -23.12
N LYS A 90 -31.71 -23.95 -21.93
CA LYS A 90 -30.41 -23.30 -21.71
C LYS A 90 -29.29 -23.96 -22.52
N MET A 91 -29.27 -25.29 -22.59
CA MET A 91 -28.30 -26.03 -23.40
C MET A 91 -28.48 -25.78 -24.91
N ALA A 92 -29.73 -25.66 -25.38
CA ALA A 92 -30.01 -25.33 -26.77
C ALA A 92 -29.51 -23.92 -27.15
N TYR A 93 -29.73 -22.91 -26.29
CA TYR A 93 -29.20 -21.56 -26.53
C TYR A 93 -27.67 -21.53 -26.53
N ALA A 94 -27.02 -22.27 -25.60
CA ALA A 94 -25.57 -22.38 -25.57
C ALA A 94 -25.01 -23.00 -26.86
N ALA A 95 -25.66 -24.04 -27.39
CA ALA A 95 -25.28 -24.68 -28.65
C ALA A 95 -25.43 -23.72 -29.85
N ILE A 96 -26.52 -22.96 -29.93
CA ILE A 96 -26.74 -21.98 -31.00
C ILE A 96 -25.66 -20.89 -30.97
N ILE A 97 -25.32 -20.37 -29.78
CA ILE A 97 -24.27 -19.36 -29.62
C ILE A 97 -22.91 -19.94 -30.03
N LEU A 98 -22.59 -21.17 -29.62
CA LEU A 98 -21.34 -21.82 -29.99
C LEU A 98 -21.21 -21.99 -31.53
N ILE A 99 -22.28 -22.44 -32.19
CA ILE A 99 -22.33 -22.57 -33.64
C ILE A 99 -22.14 -21.20 -34.30
N ALA A 100 -22.82 -20.16 -33.80
CA ALA A 100 -22.66 -18.80 -34.32
C ALA A 100 -21.22 -18.29 -34.18
N VAL A 101 -20.57 -18.51 -33.03
CA VAL A 101 -19.17 -18.12 -32.79
C VAL A 101 -18.22 -18.87 -33.73
N ILE A 102 -18.43 -20.17 -33.97
CA ILE A 102 -17.59 -20.96 -34.87
C ILE A 102 -17.74 -20.49 -36.32
N PHE A 103 -18.97 -20.24 -36.80
CA PHE A 103 -19.20 -19.82 -38.19
C PHE A 103 -18.78 -18.38 -38.45
N VAL A 104 -19.04 -17.47 -37.50
CA VAL A 104 -18.61 -16.06 -37.59
C VAL A 104 -17.08 -15.98 -37.42
N GLY A 105 -16.51 -16.68 -36.45
CA GLY A 105 -15.07 -16.77 -36.26
C GLY A 105 -14.36 -17.31 -37.50
N LYS A 106 -14.86 -18.39 -38.10
CA LYS A 106 -14.27 -18.96 -39.33
C LYS A 106 -14.34 -18.02 -40.52
N LYS A 107 -15.44 -17.27 -40.68
CA LYS A 107 -15.63 -16.37 -41.83
C LYS A 107 -14.83 -15.06 -41.71
N TYR A 108 -14.62 -14.55 -40.50
CA TYR A 108 -14.05 -13.21 -40.29
C TYR A 108 -12.64 -13.21 -39.69
N ALA A 109 -12.24 -14.22 -38.91
CA ALA A 109 -10.92 -14.24 -38.26
C ALA A 109 -9.84 -14.95 -39.08
N TRP A 110 -10.20 -15.92 -39.93
CA TRP A 110 -9.21 -16.69 -40.70
C TRP A 110 -8.42 -15.89 -41.76
N PRO A 111 -8.99 -14.90 -42.49
CA PRO A 111 -8.22 -14.15 -43.48
C PRO A 111 -7.25 -13.09 -42.90
N LEU A 112 -7.24 -12.87 -41.58
CA LEU A 112 -6.35 -11.91 -40.92
C LEU A 112 -5.06 -12.54 -40.37
N ILE A 113 -4.95 -13.87 -40.33
CA ILE A 113 -3.86 -14.58 -39.65
C ILE A 113 -2.82 -15.14 -40.63
N ASP A 114 -3.16 -15.35 -41.92
CA ASP A 114 -2.25 -16.02 -42.86
C ASP A 114 -1.21 -15.12 -43.56
N GLU A 115 -1.34 -13.78 -43.57
CA GLU A 115 -0.42 -12.93 -44.36
C GLU A 115 0.65 -12.15 -43.56
N THR A 116 0.52 -12.02 -42.23
CA THR A 116 1.46 -11.18 -41.45
C THR A 116 2.48 -11.96 -40.62
N PHE A 117 2.35 -13.28 -40.47
CA PHE A 117 3.21 -14.05 -39.58
C PHE A 117 4.38 -14.80 -40.25
N PHE A 118 4.42 -14.95 -41.58
CA PHE A 118 5.47 -15.73 -42.26
C PHE A 118 6.31 -14.99 -43.31
N ALA A 119 6.07 -13.70 -43.56
CA ALA A 119 6.80 -12.93 -44.57
C ALA A 119 7.49 -11.70 -43.95
N GLY A 120 8.66 -11.88 -43.32
CA GLY A 120 9.47 -10.74 -42.91
C GLY A 120 10.65 -11.09 -42.02
N GLY A 121 11.81 -11.40 -42.59
CA GLY A 121 13.03 -11.59 -41.82
C GLY A 121 14.31 -11.89 -42.59
N GLY A 122 14.39 -11.54 -43.88
CA GLY A 122 15.65 -11.56 -44.63
C GLY A 122 16.45 -10.27 -44.38
N GLY A 123 17.06 -10.14 -43.19
CA GLY A 123 17.93 -9.02 -42.87
C GLY A 123 19.34 -9.23 -43.43
N GLN A 124 19.76 -8.37 -44.36
CA GLN A 124 21.15 -8.25 -44.84
C GLN A 124 22.11 -8.00 -43.68
N LEU A 125 23.23 -8.73 -43.68
CA LEU A 125 24.39 -8.45 -42.83
C LEU A 125 24.98 -7.08 -43.20
N PRO A 126 25.24 -6.19 -42.23
CA PRO A 126 25.87 -4.91 -42.50
C PRO A 126 27.34 -5.08 -42.91
N GLU A 127 27.69 -4.36 -43.97
CA GLU A 127 29.04 -4.25 -44.52
C GLU A 127 29.98 -3.57 -43.52
N ILE A 128 31.07 -4.28 -43.16
CA ILE A 128 32.05 -3.84 -42.17
C ILE A 128 32.91 -2.74 -42.79
N THR A 129 32.67 -1.49 -42.41
CA THR A 129 33.55 -0.37 -42.73
C THR A 129 34.77 -0.39 -41.79
N PRO A 130 36.01 -0.25 -42.28
CA PRO A 130 37.20 -0.25 -41.44
C PRO A 130 37.21 0.96 -40.49
N VAL A 131 37.32 0.67 -39.20
CA VAL A 131 37.40 1.65 -38.11
C VAL A 131 38.74 2.41 -38.22
N PRO A 132 38.75 3.75 -38.32
CA PRO A 132 39.97 4.53 -38.29
C PRO A 132 40.63 4.47 -36.90
N ALA A 133 41.96 4.51 -36.88
CA ALA A 133 42.78 4.35 -35.69
C ALA A 133 42.38 5.31 -34.55
N PRO A 134 42.32 4.83 -33.29
CA PRO A 134 41.89 5.64 -32.15
C PRO A 134 42.84 6.82 -31.94
N LYS A 135 42.27 8.04 -31.95
CA LYS A 135 42.96 9.23 -31.46
C LYS A 135 43.39 9.00 -30.00
N PRO A 136 44.56 9.52 -29.58
CA PRO A 136 45.02 9.44 -28.21
C PRO A 136 43.92 9.93 -27.26
N ALA A 137 43.50 9.05 -26.34
CA ALA A 137 42.44 9.33 -25.39
C ALA A 137 42.87 10.51 -24.50
N GLU A 138 42.31 11.67 -24.80
CA GLU A 138 42.28 12.80 -23.88
C GLU A 138 41.58 12.31 -22.61
N ALA A 139 42.23 12.45 -21.46
CA ALA A 139 41.71 11.94 -20.18
C ALA A 139 40.41 12.68 -19.83
N VAL A 140 39.29 12.15 -20.31
CA VAL A 140 37.95 12.55 -19.90
C VAL A 140 37.88 12.26 -18.41
N ARG A 141 38.03 13.31 -17.59
CA ARG A 141 37.65 13.23 -16.17
C ARG A 141 36.22 12.71 -16.16
N PRO A 142 35.92 11.59 -15.48
CA PRO A 142 34.56 11.11 -15.38
C PRO A 142 33.75 12.25 -14.76
N GLU A 143 32.91 12.87 -15.58
CA GLU A 143 31.88 13.76 -15.10
C GLU A 143 31.06 12.90 -14.14
N GLN A 144 31.26 13.10 -12.84
CA GLN A 144 30.38 12.53 -11.83
C GLN A 144 29.03 13.19 -12.05
N THR A 145 28.22 12.58 -12.91
CA THR A 145 26.80 12.91 -12.99
C THR A 145 26.29 12.80 -11.56
N PRO A 146 25.77 13.88 -10.96
CA PRO A 146 25.28 13.83 -9.59
C PRO A 146 24.28 12.68 -9.55
N LYS A 147 24.57 11.67 -8.73
CA LYS A 147 23.71 10.49 -8.58
C LYS A 147 22.32 11.03 -8.19
N ARG A 148 21.36 10.99 -9.13
CA ARG A 148 19.99 11.41 -8.88
C ARG A 148 19.30 10.31 -8.11
N TYR A 149 19.33 10.43 -6.80
CA TYR A 149 18.58 9.58 -5.89
C TYR A 149 17.18 10.18 -5.66
N GLY A 150 16.19 9.34 -5.34
CA GLY A 150 14.80 9.74 -5.13
C GLY A 150 13.87 9.44 -6.31
N LEU A 151 12.74 10.15 -6.39
CA LEU A 151 11.73 10.00 -7.43
C LEU A 151 12.29 10.47 -8.79
N GLN A 152 12.02 9.72 -9.85
CA GLN A 152 12.43 10.02 -11.23
C GLN A 152 11.70 11.21 -11.87
N ASP A 153 10.83 11.90 -11.15
CA ASP A 153 10.07 13.03 -11.68
C ASP A 153 10.81 14.35 -11.41
N PRO A 154 11.25 15.09 -12.45
CA PRO A 154 11.93 16.38 -12.31
C PRO A 154 11.12 17.47 -11.60
N ARG A 155 9.83 17.22 -11.30
CA ARG A 155 8.96 18.18 -10.60
C ARG A 155 9.04 18.12 -9.08
N LEU A 156 9.62 17.07 -8.50
CA LEU A 156 9.84 17.00 -7.05
C LEU A 156 11.22 17.48 -6.62
N ASP A 157 12.09 17.82 -7.58
CA ASP A 157 13.40 18.42 -7.34
C ASP A 157 13.21 19.64 -6.42
N GLY A 158 13.61 19.52 -5.15
CA GLY A 158 13.23 20.35 -3.99
C GLY A 158 13.57 21.84 -4.01
N ARG A 159 13.59 22.49 -5.17
CA ARG A 159 13.94 23.89 -5.39
C ARG A 159 12.74 24.82 -5.55
N SER A 160 11.52 24.31 -5.79
CA SER A 160 10.33 25.17 -5.81
C SER A 160 9.05 24.34 -5.73
N GLY A 161 8.57 24.06 -4.53
CA GLY A 161 7.25 23.46 -4.35
C GLY A 161 7.07 22.89 -2.96
N GLN A 162 5.82 22.86 -2.53
CA GLN A 162 5.36 22.08 -1.39
C GLN A 162 4.06 21.41 -1.79
N GLY A 163 3.85 20.19 -1.34
CA GLY A 163 2.66 19.46 -1.72
C GLY A 163 2.72 18.00 -1.35
N ILE A 164 1.76 17.29 -1.92
CA ILE A 164 1.61 15.86 -1.73
C ILE A 164 1.79 15.15 -3.07
N TYR A 165 2.48 14.03 -3.03
CA TYR A 165 2.56 13.09 -4.13
C TYR A 165 1.98 11.77 -3.66
N VAL A 166 0.90 11.32 -4.28
CA VAL A 166 0.23 10.08 -3.91
C VAL A 166 0.62 8.99 -4.89
N HIS A 167 1.30 7.98 -4.39
CA HIS A 167 1.57 6.76 -5.11
C HIS A 167 0.56 5.69 -4.68
N SER A 168 0.09 4.88 -5.63
CA SER A 168 -0.76 3.74 -5.31
C SER A 168 -0.38 2.54 -6.15
N PHE A 169 -0.46 1.37 -5.52
CA PHE A 169 -0.43 0.09 -6.21
C PHE A 169 -1.73 -0.68 -5.92
N PRO A 170 -2.60 -0.87 -6.91
CA PRO A 170 -2.48 -0.47 -8.33
C PRO A 170 -2.61 1.05 -8.57
N ARG A 171 -2.32 1.51 -9.79
CA ARG A 171 -2.20 2.94 -10.14
C ARG A 171 -3.53 3.65 -10.38
N GLU A 172 -4.59 2.95 -10.76
CA GLU A 172 -5.89 3.55 -11.10
C GLU A 172 -6.76 3.70 -9.85
N VAL A 173 -6.51 4.77 -9.10
CA VAL A 173 -7.21 5.08 -7.84
C VAL A 173 -7.86 6.45 -7.87
N ASP A 174 -8.81 6.65 -6.96
CA ASP A 174 -9.39 7.94 -6.64
C ASP A 174 -8.69 8.52 -5.42
N VAL A 175 -8.18 9.74 -5.55
CA VAL A 175 -7.46 10.41 -4.46
C VAL A 175 -8.21 11.67 -4.07
N TYR A 176 -8.56 11.74 -2.78
CA TYR A 176 -9.28 12.83 -2.16
C TYR A 176 -8.41 13.43 -1.06
N TYR A 177 -8.54 14.74 -0.85
CA TYR A 177 -7.81 15.40 0.22
C TYR A 177 -8.63 16.54 0.82
N ARG A 178 -8.36 16.85 2.09
CA ARG A 178 -8.86 18.05 2.76
C ARG A 178 -7.97 18.45 3.95
N PRO A 179 -7.97 19.71 4.39
CA PRO A 179 -7.37 20.09 5.67
C PRO A 179 -8.05 19.38 6.84
N ILE A 180 -7.28 18.91 7.82
CA ILE A 180 -7.83 18.17 8.98
C ILE A 180 -8.76 19.03 9.86
N GLU A 181 -8.55 20.36 9.86
CA GLU A 181 -9.40 21.31 10.59
C GLU A 181 -10.87 21.22 10.15
N GLN A 182 -11.11 20.86 8.88
CA GLN A 182 -12.45 20.64 8.35
C GLN A 182 -13.03 19.29 8.83
N SER A 183 -12.20 18.32 9.20
CA SER A 183 -12.66 17.02 9.71
C SER A 183 -13.33 17.12 11.08
N ALA A 184 -12.97 18.11 11.91
CA ALA A 184 -13.55 18.27 13.24
C ALA A 184 -15.05 18.57 13.20
N ALA A 185 -15.55 19.16 12.11
CA ALA A 185 -16.95 19.53 11.94
C ALA A 185 -17.86 18.32 11.57
N ASP A 186 -17.30 17.31 10.89
CA ASP A 186 -18.09 16.23 10.28
C ASP A 186 -18.27 14.98 11.17
N GLY A 187 -17.72 15.01 12.38
CA GLY A 187 -17.66 13.85 13.28
C GLY A 187 -16.47 12.93 12.96
N LYS A 188 -16.01 12.19 13.99
CA LYS A 188 -14.71 11.49 13.99
C LYS A 188 -14.54 10.37 12.94
N ASP A 189 -15.59 9.90 12.28
CA ASP A 189 -15.53 8.55 11.70
C ASP A 189 -16.22 8.31 10.36
N ASP A 190 -16.55 9.36 9.60
CA ASP A 190 -17.27 9.15 8.34
C ASP A 190 -16.47 9.58 7.12
N PHE A 191 -16.13 8.60 6.29
CA PHE A 191 -15.74 8.80 4.89
C PHE A 191 -16.87 9.47 4.06
N ARG A 192 -17.99 9.89 4.69
CA ARG A 192 -19.08 10.64 4.06
C ARG A 192 -18.61 11.92 3.37
N TRP A 193 -17.58 12.59 3.88
CA TRP A 193 -17.07 13.80 3.22
C TRP A 193 -16.53 13.52 1.81
N VAL A 194 -16.04 12.30 1.58
CA VAL A 194 -15.57 11.85 0.27
C VAL A 194 -16.74 11.68 -0.73
N MET A 195 -17.97 11.59 -0.22
CA MET A 195 -19.20 11.52 -1.02
C MET A 195 -19.72 12.90 -1.42
N ASP A 196 -19.22 13.99 -0.82
CA ASP A 196 -19.62 15.34 -1.22
C ASP A 196 -19.08 15.63 -2.63
N PRO A 197 -19.92 15.96 -3.63
CA PRO A 197 -19.45 16.31 -4.96
C PRO A 197 -18.51 17.52 -5.01
N LYS A 198 -18.46 18.34 -3.95
CA LYS A 198 -17.56 19.48 -3.81
C LYS A 198 -16.20 19.11 -3.22
N VAL A 199 -15.99 17.86 -2.85
CA VAL A 199 -14.74 17.40 -2.26
C VAL A 199 -13.58 17.62 -3.24
N SER A 200 -12.44 18.05 -2.72
CA SER A 200 -11.25 18.20 -3.54
C SER A 200 -10.69 16.83 -3.92
N ARG A 201 -10.56 16.61 -5.23
CA ARG A 201 -9.98 15.41 -5.83
C ARG A 201 -8.65 15.77 -6.50
N ILE A 202 -7.70 14.84 -6.49
CA ILE A 202 -6.49 14.93 -7.31
C ILE A 202 -6.76 14.15 -8.60
N ASP A 203 -6.94 14.88 -9.69
CA ASP A 203 -7.19 14.29 -11.00
C ASP A 203 -5.87 13.97 -11.72
N GLY A 204 -5.85 12.82 -12.39
CA GLY A 204 -4.79 12.43 -13.33
C GLY A 204 -3.68 11.54 -12.76
N PRO A 205 -3.00 10.77 -13.63
CA PRO A 205 -1.90 9.90 -13.23
C PRO A 205 -0.73 10.71 -12.70
N MET A 206 -0.04 10.16 -11.70
CA MET A 206 1.00 10.78 -10.85
C MET A 206 0.50 11.56 -9.62
N TYR A 207 -0.82 11.69 -9.44
CA TYR A 207 -1.50 12.23 -8.25
C TYR A 207 -0.68 13.24 -7.43
N GLN A 208 -0.23 14.30 -8.12
CA GLN A 208 0.57 15.36 -7.54
C GLN A 208 -0.33 16.57 -7.28
N LYS A 209 -0.26 17.13 -6.08
CA LYS A 209 -0.98 18.35 -5.74
C LYS A 209 -0.12 19.27 -4.88
N GLU A 210 0.12 20.48 -5.38
CA GLU A 210 0.68 21.56 -4.57
C GLU A 210 -0.35 21.99 -3.52
N LEU A 211 0.07 21.99 -2.26
CA LEU A 211 -0.76 22.34 -1.11
C LEU A 211 0.05 23.23 -0.17
N PRO A 212 -0.57 24.21 0.50
CA PRO A 212 0.13 24.98 1.52
C PRO A 212 0.54 24.09 2.71
N ALA A 213 1.53 24.52 3.49
CA ALA A 213 1.89 23.84 4.73
C ALA A 213 0.67 23.72 5.66
N GLY A 214 0.52 22.57 6.33
CA GLY A 214 -0.64 22.25 7.14
C GLY A 214 -0.83 20.75 7.35
N LEU A 215 -1.86 20.39 8.12
CA LEU A 215 -2.22 19.01 8.40
C LEU A 215 -3.39 18.59 7.51
N TYR A 216 -3.20 17.54 6.73
CA TYR A 216 -4.15 17.07 5.72
C TYR A 216 -4.62 15.64 5.99
N GLU A 217 -5.89 15.41 5.71
CA GLU A 217 -6.46 14.08 5.56
C GLU A 217 -6.44 13.71 4.07
N ILE A 218 -5.87 12.55 3.74
CA ILE A 218 -5.79 12.03 2.37
C ILE A 218 -6.51 10.69 2.34
N VAL A 219 -7.45 10.53 1.41
CA VAL A 219 -8.15 9.27 1.18
C VAL A 219 -7.81 8.74 -0.21
N VAL A 220 -7.30 7.53 -0.26
CA VAL A 220 -7.05 6.80 -1.52
C VAL A 220 -8.06 5.66 -1.61
N ALA A 221 -8.86 5.64 -2.66
CA ALA A 221 -9.92 4.67 -2.86
C ALA A 221 -9.76 3.93 -4.19
N ILE A 222 -10.08 2.64 -4.18
CA ILE A 222 -10.13 1.81 -5.39
C ILE A 222 -11.41 0.98 -5.42
N PRO A 223 -12.11 0.90 -6.57
CA PRO A 223 -13.28 0.06 -6.71
C PRO A 223 -12.95 -1.43 -6.46
N ILE A 224 -13.78 -2.14 -5.68
CA ILE A 224 -13.54 -3.57 -5.38
C ILE A 224 -13.69 -4.46 -6.63
N ASN A 225 -14.28 -3.94 -7.70
CA ASN A 225 -14.41 -4.61 -9.00
C ASN A 225 -13.30 -4.24 -9.99
N ASP A 226 -12.29 -3.47 -9.56
CA ASP A 226 -11.17 -3.03 -10.37
C ASP A 226 -10.45 -4.23 -11.03
N PRO A 227 -10.14 -4.17 -12.35
CA PRO A 227 -9.48 -5.26 -13.06
C PRO A 227 -8.09 -5.61 -12.53
N GLN A 228 -7.34 -4.65 -11.98
CA GLN A 228 -6.00 -4.88 -11.44
C GLN A 228 -6.08 -5.69 -10.14
N LEU A 229 -7.09 -5.44 -9.29
CA LEU A 229 -7.35 -6.27 -8.10
C LEU A 229 -7.79 -7.69 -8.46
N LYS A 230 -8.46 -7.90 -9.60
CA LYS A 230 -8.82 -9.25 -10.07
C LYS A 230 -7.60 -10.12 -10.39
N ARG A 231 -6.41 -9.53 -10.63
CA ARG A 231 -5.17 -10.32 -10.81
C ARG A 231 -4.87 -11.17 -9.58
N TYR A 232 -5.29 -10.72 -8.39
CA TYR A 232 -5.15 -11.47 -7.14
C TYR A 232 -6.11 -12.65 -7.01
N TYR A 233 -7.10 -12.78 -7.90
CA TYR A 233 -8.14 -13.81 -7.80
C TYR A 233 -7.58 -15.23 -7.74
N LYS A 234 -6.71 -15.61 -8.68
CA LYS A 234 -6.26 -17.00 -8.81
C LYS A 234 -5.27 -17.41 -7.72
N ALA A 235 -4.42 -16.48 -7.28
CA ALA A 235 -3.31 -16.78 -6.39
C ALA A 235 -3.62 -16.49 -4.92
N PHE A 236 -4.48 -15.52 -4.62
CA PHE A 236 -4.70 -15.02 -3.25
C PHE A 236 -6.17 -14.95 -2.84
N GLY A 237 -7.06 -15.63 -3.57
CA GLY A 237 -8.45 -15.79 -3.15
C GLY A 237 -9.29 -14.51 -3.22
N TYR A 238 -8.86 -13.44 -3.90
CA TYR A 238 -9.54 -12.13 -3.89
C TYR A 238 -11.07 -12.18 -4.05
N ILE A 239 -11.59 -13.00 -4.97
CA ILE A 239 -13.03 -13.09 -5.18
C ILE A 239 -13.73 -13.81 -4.03
N ASN A 240 -13.17 -14.93 -3.57
CA ASN A 240 -13.83 -15.81 -2.62
C ASN A 240 -13.64 -15.34 -1.17
N GLU A 241 -12.45 -14.83 -0.83
CA GLU A 241 -12.06 -14.46 0.52
C GLU A 241 -12.38 -12.99 0.85
N PHE A 242 -12.40 -12.10 -0.15
CA PHE A 242 -12.61 -10.67 0.08
C PHE A 242 -13.84 -10.11 -0.62
N ARG A 243 -13.88 -10.13 -1.96
CA ARG A 243 -14.93 -9.45 -2.72
C ARG A 243 -16.31 -10.03 -2.48
N SER A 244 -16.47 -11.36 -2.49
CA SER A 244 -17.76 -12.01 -2.31
C SER A 244 -18.33 -11.75 -0.91
N PRO A 245 -17.57 -11.95 0.19
CA PRO A 245 -18.02 -11.55 1.53
C PRO A 245 -18.41 -10.06 1.62
N VAL A 246 -17.54 -9.15 1.16
CA VAL A 246 -17.82 -7.70 1.18
C VAL A 246 -19.09 -7.35 0.40
N SER A 247 -19.35 -8.01 -0.74
CA SER A 247 -20.55 -7.76 -1.55
C SER A 247 -21.82 -8.38 -0.93
N ALA A 248 -21.69 -9.50 -0.22
CA ALA A 248 -22.82 -10.25 0.35
C ALA A 248 -23.26 -9.75 1.73
N LEU A 249 -22.39 -9.03 2.46
CA LEU A 249 -22.66 -8.49 3.78
C LEU A 249 -23.69 -7.36 3.73
N GLU A 250 -24.97 -7.64 3.49
CA GLU A 250 -26.03 -6.61 3.39
C GLU A 250 -26.28 -5.85 4.71
N LYS A 251 -25.80 -6.34 5.87
CA LYS A 251 -26.31 -5.89 7.18
C LYS A 251 -25.30 -5.37 8.22
N ALA A 252 -23.99 -5.62 8.08
CA ALA A 252 -23.01 -5.13 9.05
C ALA A 252 -21.83 -4.43 8.34
N VAL A 253 -21.77 -3.10 8.45
CA VAL A 253 -20.67 -2.26 7.92
C VAL A 253 -19.34 -2.66 8.56
N ARG A 254 -19.36 -2.90 9.87
CA ARG A 254 -18.17 -3.29 10.66
C ARG A 254 -17.48 -4.53 10.09
N ASP A 255 -18.25 -5.57 9.74
CA ASP A 255 -17.70 -6.82 9.20
C ASP A 255 -17.02 -6.60 7.83
N ARG A 256 -17.47 -5.62 7.04
CA ARG A 256 -16.87 -5.29 5.74
C ARG A 256 -15.52 -4.58 5.91
N ASP A 257 -15.47 -3.62 6.84
CA ASP A 257 -14.25 -2.86 7.13
C ASP A 257 -13.17 -3.77 7.72
N GLU A 258 -13.56 -4.64 8.68
CA GLU A 258 -12.67 -5.66 9.22
C GLU A 258 -12.16 -6.59 8.12
N ALA A 259 -13.02 -7.08 7.22
CA ALA A 259 -12.59 -7.92 6.10
C ALA A 259 -11.55 -7.24 5.19
N ALA A 260 -11.67 -5.93 4.95
CA ALA A 260 -10.69 -5.15 4.18
C ALA A 260 -9.38 -4.99 4.91
N GLU A 261 -9.42 -4.68 6.20
CA GLU A 261 -8.23 -4.58 7.04
C GLU A 261 -7.49 -5.92 7.16
N TRP A 262 -8.24 -7.02 7.26
CA TRP A 262 -7.68 -8.37 7.31
C TRP A 262 -7.09 -8.83 6.00
N TYR A 263 -7.69 -8.46 4.87
CA TYR A 263 -7.25 -8.94 3.57
C TYR A 263 -6.03 -8.17 3.04
N LEU A 264 -5.89 -6.88 3.35
CA LEU A 264 -4.84 -6.04 2.77
C LEU A 264 -3.62 -5.86 3.70
N ALA A 265 -2.44 -5.78 3.09
CA ALA A 265 -1.20 -5.46 3.78
C ALA A 265 -1.26 -4.05 4.42
N PRO A 266 -0.64 -3.83 5.59
CA PRO A 266 -0.61 -2.51 6.20
C PRO A 266 0.42 -1.59 5.50
N ASP A 267 0.10 -0.33 5.29
CA ASP A 267 0.94 0.65 4.57
C ASP A 267 1.10 1.98 5.31
N GLY A 268 0.61 2.05 6.55
CA GLY A 268 0.62 3.26 7.37
C GLY A 268 -0.67 4.07 7.26
N ALA A 269 -1.68 3.56 6.55
CA ALA A 269 -3.04 4.09 6.65
C ALA A 269 -3.53 4.00 8.11
N MET A 270 -4.13 5.09 8.59
CA MET A 270 -4.78 5.13 9.90
C MET A 270 -6.06 4.29 9.94
N GLN A 271 -6.73 4.18 8.79
CA GLN A 271 -7.99 3.46 8.67
C GLN A 271 -8.14 2.86 7.28
N VAL A 272 -8.74 1.67 7.22
CA VAL A 272 -9.16 1.02 5.98
C VAL A 272 -10.66 0.76 6.10
N LYS A 273 -11.46 1.24 5.14
CA LYS A 273 -12.91 1.05 5.11
C LYS A 273 -13.42 0.63 3.75
N ILE A 274 -14.58 -0.02 3.73
CA ILE A 274 -15.38 -0.22 2.53
C ILE A 274 -16.38 0.93 2.42
N VAL A 275 -16.20 1.75 1.39
CA VAL A 275 -17.04 2.92 1.14
C VAL A 275 -17.88 2.67 -0.10
N GLN A 276 -19.18 2.93 0.00
CA GLN A 276 -20.08 2.88 -1.15
C GLN A 276 -20.19 4.28 -1.77
N PHE A 277 -19.47 4.48 -2.87
CA PHE A 277 -19.69 5.62 -3.77
C PHE A 277 -20.98 5.42 -4.56
N THR A 278 -21.53 6.51 -5.13
CA THR A 278 -22.87 6.57 -5.76
C THR A 278 -23.18 5.37 -6.67
N ASP A 279 -22.20 4.88 -7.41
CA ASP A 279 -22.32 3.80 -8.39
C ASP A 279 -21.40 2.59 -8.11
N ARG A 280 -20.54 2.64 -7.09
CA ARG A 280 -19.51 1.61 -6.88
C ARG A 280 -19.08 1.46 -5.43
N ILE A 281 -18.84 0.21 -5.03
CA ILE A 281 -18.22 -0.12 -3.74
C ILE A 281 -16.71 -0.08 -3.93
N SER A 282 -16.02 0.65 -3.05
CA SER A 282 -14.57 0.81 -3.08
C SER A 282 -13.97 0.48 -1.72
N VAL A 283 -12.73 0.01 -1.73
CA VAL A 283 -11.90 -0.02 -0.52
C VAL A 283 -11.13 1.28 -0.47
N ALA A 284 -11.23 1.98 0.67
CA ALA A 284 -10.64 3.28 0.91
C ALA A 284 -9.64 3.21 2.07
N ARG A 285 -8.51 3.90 1.90
CA ARG A 285 -7.45 4.03 2.90
C ARG A 285 -7.30 5.50 3.27
N ARG A 286 -7.31 5.79 4.58
CA ARG A 286 -7.15 7.15 5.13
C ARG A 286 -5.76 7.35 5.71
N TYR A 287 -5.15 8.47 5.37
CA TYR A 287 -3.84 8.91 5.85
C TYR A 287 -3.96 10.30 6.44
N GLU A 288 -3.14 10.57 7.46
CA GLU A 288 -2.91 11.90 7.99
C GLU A 288 -1.49 12.33 7.63
N VAL A 289 -1.37 13.52 7.04
CA VAL A 289 -0.12 14.03 6.49
C VAL A 289 0.13 15.43 6.99
N LEU A 290 1.24 15.61 7.71
CA LEU A 290 1.77 16.92 8.07
C LEU A 290 2.66 17.41 6.93
N LEU A 291 2.21 18.44 6.22
CA LEU A 291 2.97 19.11 5.18
C LEU A 291 3.70 20.32 5.77
N ARG A 292 5.03 20.36 5.63
CA ARG A 292 5.87 21.50 6.06
C ARG A 292 6.21 22.40 4.88
N GLU A 293 6.70 23.59 5.20
CA GLU A 293 7.15 24.54 4.19
C GLU A 293 8.27 23.97 3.32
N SER A 294 8.09 24.09 2.00
CA SER A 294 9.06 23.62 0.98
C SER A 294 9.34 22.11 1.03
N GLU A 295 8.39 21.32 1.54
CA GLU A 295 8.50 19.86 1.60
C GLU A 295 7.47 19.19 0.67
N TRP A 296 7.88 18.10 0.03
CA TRP A 296 6.98 17.18 -0.65
C TRP A 296 6.80 15.93 0.21
N VAL A 297 5.55 15.63 0.57
CA VAL A 297 5.25 14.41 1.31
C VAL A 297 4.69 13.35 0.37
N VAL A 298 5.24 12.14 0.44
CA VAL A 298 4.76 11.00 -0.33
C VAL A 298 3.86 10.11 0.49
N VAL A 299 2.67 9.85 -0.04
CA VAL A 299 1.73 8.85 0.48
C VAL A 299 1.72 7.68 -0.47
N THR A 300 2.09 6.50 0.02
CA THR A 300 2.02 5.26 -0.77
C THR A 300 0.89 4.38 -0.25
N ALA A 301 -0.15 4.20 -1.05
CA ALA A 301 -1.25 3.29 -0.78
C ALA A 301 -1.03 1.92 -1.42
N LEU A 302 -1.06 0.85 -0.62
CA LEU A 302 -0.82 -0.51 -1.08
C LEU A 302 -2.12 -1.33 -0.98
N PHE A 303 -2.77 -1.58 -2.11
CA PHE A 303 -3.90 -2.51 -2.18
C PHE A 303 -3.39 -3.89 -2.58
N ILE A 304 -2.51 -4.44 -1.73
CA ILE A 304 -1.87 -5.74 -1.92
C ILE A 304 -2.40 -6.69 -0.84
N PRO A 305 -2.79 -7.93 -1.19
CA PRO A 305 -3.17 -8.93 -0.20
C PRO A 305 -2.02 -9.21 0.78
N TRP A 306 -2.30 -9.30 2.08
CA TRP A 306 -1.25 -9.52 3.09
C TRP A 306 -0.50 -10.86 2.91
N ARG A 307 -1.12 -11.85 2.26
CA ARG A 307 -0.55 -13.18 2.00
C ARG A 307 0.43 -13.22 0.82
N CYS A 308 0.56 -12.12 0.06
CA CYS A 308 1.49 -12.09 -1.05
C CYS A 308 2.94 -12.22 -0.57
N THR A 309 3.71 -13.13 -1.17
CA THR A 309 5.15 -13.17 -0.93
C THR A 309 5.83 -11.96 -1.59
N MET A 310 7.02 -11.59 -1.14
CA MET A 310 7.76 -10.48 -1.79
C MET A 310 8.04 -10.78 -3.26
N ARG A 311 8.27 -12.05 -3.62
CA ARG A 311 8.40 -12.48 -5.02
C ARG A 311 7.13 -12.21 -5.83
N ASP A 312 5.96 -12.49 -5.27
CA ASP A 312 4.68 -12.24 -5.94
C ASP A 312 4.49 -10.75 -6.18
N VAL A 313 4.73 -9.92 -5.16
CA VAL A 313 4.61 -8.46 -5.27
C VAL A 313 5.61 -7.92 -6.30
N ALA A 314 6.87 -8.35 -6.27
CA ALA A 314 7.88 -7.97 -7.25
C ALA A 314 7.44 -8.29 -8.69
N THR A 315 6.84 -9.47 -8.90
CA THR A 315 6.31 -9.88 -10.20
C THR A 315 5.14 -8.99 -10.64
N MET A 316 4.27 -8.58 -9.71
CA MET A 316 3.13 -7.72 -10.00
C MET A 316 3.55 -6.29 -10.38
N VAL A 317 4.61 -5.77 -9.76
CA VAL A 317 5.10 -4.40 -10.02
C VAL A 317 6.08 -4.33 -11.20
N ALA A 318 6.63 -5.46 -11.67
CA ALA A 318 7.64 -5.51 -12.73
C ALA A 318 7.18 -4.88 -14.06
N ASP A 319 5.88 -4.96 -14.36
CA ASP A 319 5.29 -4.36 -15.57
C ASP A 319 5.17 -2.84 -15.47
N THR A 320 5.44 -2.25 -14.31
CA THR A 320 5.32 -0.81 -14.09
C THR A 320 6.66 -0.11 -14.36
N ARG A 321 6.61 1.13 -14.84
CA ARG A 321 7.83 1.94 -14.97
C ARG A 321 8.39 2.23 -13.57
N ALA A 322 9.67 1.92 -13.35
CA ALA A 322 10.41 2.28 -12.13
C ALA A 322 10.26 3.79 -11.86
N VAL A 323 9.89 4.13 -10.63
CA VAL A 323 9.59 5.51 -10.24
C VAL A 323 10.65 6.05 -9.28
N PHE A 324 11.36 5.18 -8.55
CA PHE A 324 12.37 5.56 -7.58
C PHE A 324 13.76 5.10 -8.03
N HIS A 325 14.78 5.93 -7.76
CA HIS A 325 16.19 5.62 -7.90
C HIS A 325 16.87 5.69 -6.53
N PHE A 326 17.72 4.72 -6.25
CA PHE A 326 18.56 4.66 -5.06
C PHE A 326 19.75 3.77 -5.39
N ASP A 327 20.79 3.82 -4.55
CA ASP A 327 21.89 2.88 -4.68
C ASP A 327 21.41 1.51 -4.21
N ARG A 328 21.41 0.53 -5.12
CA ARG A 328 20.84 -0.79 -4.82
C ARG A 328 21.68 -1.49 -3.75
N GLU A 329 23.00 -1.34 -3.78
CA GLU A 329 23.89 -1.96 -2.81
C GLU A 329 23.63 -1.40 -1.41
N ASP A 330 23.60 -0.07 -1.27
CA ASP A 330 23.28 0.59 0.01
C ASP A 330 21.91 0.13 0.57
N VAL A 331 20.87 0.04 -0.28
CA VAL A 331 19.55 -0.43 0.16
C VAL A 331 19.58 -1.90 0.57
N ILE A 332 20.35 -2.76 -0.10
CA ILE A 332 20.47 -4.17 0.30
C ILE A 332 21.15 -4.30 1.67
N ASP A 333 22.16 -3.49 1.94
CA ASP A 333 22.85 -3.45 3.25
C ASP A 333 21.91 -2.93 4.35
N GLU A 334 21.10 -1.91 4.08
CA GLU A 334 20.08 -1.40 5.01
C GLU A 334 18.96 -2.43 5.26
N LEU A 335 18.57 -3.20 4.25
CA LEU A 335 17.61 -4.30 4.37
C LEU A 335 18.18 -5.43 5.24
N GLU A 336 19.47 -5.73 5.12
CA GLU A 336 20.19 -6.65 6.00
C GLU A 336 20.16 -6.16 7.45
N TYR A 337 20.51 -4.89 7.68
CA TYR A 337 20.45 -4.27 9.01
C TYR A 337 19.04 -4.35 9.61
N CYS A 338 18.01 -4.16 8.77
CA CYS A 338 16.61 -4.30 9.14
C CYS A 338 16.13 -5.75 9.32
N LYS A 339 17.03 -6.74 9.23
CA LYS A 339 16.74 -8.19 9.35
C LYS A 339 15.74 -8.70 8.31
N VAL A 340 15.74 -8.14 7.11
CA VAL A 340 15.01 -8.70 5.96
C VAL A 340 15.71 -9.99 5.53
N ARG A 341 14.94 -11.06 5.34
CA ARG A 341 15.47 -12.38 4.95
C ARG A 341 16.27 -12.26 3.66
N PHE A 342 17.41 -12.94 3.59
CA PHE A 342 18.32 -12.88 2.44
C PHE A 342 17.60 -13.12 1.10
N GLU A 343 16.70 -14.11 1.05
CA GLU A 343 15.89 -14.45 -0.13
C GLU A 343 14.92 -13.35 -0.58
N ASP A 344 14.48 -12.48 0.34
CA ASP A 344 13.53 -11.41 0.07
C ASP A 344 14.22 -10.09 -0.34
N ARG A 345 15.49 -9.88 0.04
CA ARG A 345 16.16 -8.56 -0.10
C ARG A 345 16.13 -8.03 -1.52
N THR A 346 16.43 -8.89 -2.49
CA THR A 346 16.39 -8.55 -3.93
C THR A 346 14.98 -8.14 -4.37
N TYR A 347 13.96 -8.90 -3.97
CA TYR A 347 12.57 -8.60 -4.31
C TYR A 347 12.09 -7.31 -3.64
N VAL A 348 12.45 -7.09 -2.38
CA VAL A 348 12.11 -5.87 -1.64
C VAL A 348 12.75 -4.65 -2.29
N ALA A 349 14.04 -4.72 -2.64
CA ALA A 349 14.70 -3.65 -3.38
C ALA A 349 14.03 -3.39 -4.74
N ASP A 350 13.68 -4.44 -5.49
CA ASP A 350 12.95 -4.27 -6.75
C ASP A 350 11.59 -3.59 -6.50
N ILE A 351 10.81 -4.02 -5.51
CA ILE A 351 9.51 -3.40 -5.17
C ILE A 351 9.68 -1.91 -4.82
N LEU A 352 10.64 -1.58 -3.95
CA LEU A 352 10.91 -0.20 -3.54
C LEU A 352 11.24 0.70 -4.74
N ARG A 353 11.90 0.17 -5.76
CA ARG A 353 12.19 0.90 -7.01
C ARG A 353 10.91 1.28 -7.78
N TYR A 354 9.86 0.49 -7.68
CA TYR A 354 8.59 0.74 -8.37
C TYR A 354 7.58 1.51 -7.52
N THR A 355 7.49 1.20 -6.23
CA THR A 355 6.42 1.71 -5.35
C THR A 355 6.90 2.73 -4.32
N GLY A 356 8.20 2.80 -4.04
CA GLY A 356 8.79 3.63 -3.00
C GLY A 356 8.52 3.18 -1.56
N SER A 357 7.59 2.24 -1.36
CA SER A 357 7.23 1.71 -0.06
C SER A 357 6.70 0.29 -0.17
N VAL A 358 7.03 -0.56 0.81
CA VAL A 358 6.53 -1.92 0.91
C VAL A 358 6.33 -2.33 2.37
N ALA A 359 5.26 -3.07 2.61
CA ALA A 359 4.99 -3.72 3.89
C ALA A 359 5.78 -5.02 3.96
N TYR A 360 6.61 -5.19 4.99
CA TYR A 360 7.39 -6.39 5.21
C TYR A 360 7.05 -7.01 6.56
N GLN A 361 6.68 -8.29 6.56
CA GLN A 361 6.48 -9.07 7.77
C GLN A 361 7.80 -9.79 8.09
N GLY A 362 8.46 -9.37 9.17
CA GLY A 362 9.69 -10.03 9.61
C GLY A 362 9.47 -11.48 10.07
N ALA A 363 10.55 -12.24 10.23
CA ALA A 363 10.45 -13.48 10.99
C ALA A 363 9.98 -13.18 12.43
N PRO A 364 9.15 -14.04 13.04
CA PRO A 364 8.83 -13.89 14.45
C PRO A 364 10.12 -13.95 15.26
N ASP A 365 10.36 -12.95 16.11
CA ASP A 365 11.48 -12.98 17.05
C ASP A 365 11.30 -14.20 17.95
N ALA A 366 12.38 -14.92 18.26
CA ALA A 366 12.35 -16.04 19.21
C ALA A 366 11.75 -15.56 20.54
N GLY A 367 10.55 -16.05 20.87
CA GLY A 367 9.81 -15.66 22.08
C GLY A 367 8.66 -14.65 21.87
N LYS A 368 8.39 -14.21 20.64
CA LYS A 368 7.18 -13.43 20.32
C LYS A 368 6.26 -14.21 19.39
N ASP A 369 5.04 -14.46 19.82
CA ASP A 369 4.03 -15.21 19.07
C ASP A 369 3.57 -14.54 17.77
N LYS A 370 3.90 -13.26 17.56
CA LYS A 370 3.45 -12.48 16.39
C LYS A 370 4.60 -11.72 15.75
N ALA A 371 4.80 -11.94 14.46
CA ALA A 371 5.69 -11.15 13.63
C ALA A 371 5.18 -9.70 13.53
N ALA A 372 6.04 -8.74 13.85
CA ALA A 372 5.75 -7.32 13.66
C ALA A 372 5.91 -6.93 12.19
N TYR A 373 5.05 -6.04 11.72
CA TYR A 373 5.18 -5.45 10.38
C TYR A 373 6.13 -4.26 10.42
N LYS A 374 6.94 -4.14 9.39
CA LYS A 374 7.76 -2.97 9.09
C LYS A 374 7.27 -2.37 7.78
N ILE A 375 7.17 -1.05 7.71
CA ILE A 375 7.04 -0.35 6.43
C ILE A 375 8.43 0.10 6.04
N LEU A 376 8.92 -0.44 4.94
CA LEU A 376 10.20 -0.07 4.36
C LEU A 376 9.92 0.97 3.28
N ARG A 377 10.63 2.10 3.32
CA ARG A 377 10.39 3.24 2.43
C ARG A 377 11.69 3.78 1.88
N VAL A 378 11.61 4.29 0.66
CA VAL A 378 12.65 5.13 0.06
C VAL A 378 12.09 6.54 -0.06
N SER A 379 12.84 7.49 0.49
CA SER A 379 12.48 8.90 0.42
C SER A 379 12.42 9.37 -1.04
N PRO A 380 11.37 10.10 -1.43
CA PRO A 380 11.20 10.58 -2.79
C PRO A 380 12.15 11.72 -3.16
N VAL A 381 12.74 12.40 -2.17
CA VAL A 381 13.58 13.58 -2.42
C VAL A 381 15.03 13.18 -2.63
N ASP A 382 15.55 12.31 -1.77
CA ASP A 382 16.97 12.00 -1.67
C ASP A 382 17.27 10.49 -1.79
N GLY A 383 16.25 9.65 -1.97
CA GLY A 383 16.41 8.20 -2.08
C GLY A 383 16.85 7.53 -0.78
N VAL A 384 16.80 8.23 0.36
CA VAL A 384 17.21 7.67 1.66
C VAL A 384 16.23 6.59 2.09
N PHE A 385 16.77 5.44 2.46
CA PHE A 385 16.02 4.32 2.99
C PHE A 385 15.59 4.59 4.44
N THR A 386 14.36 4.22 4.77
CA THR A 386 13.84 4.26 6.14
C THR A 386 13.01 3.01 6.43
N ALA A 387 13.05 2.55 7.67
CA ALA A 387 12.20 1.47 8.15
C ALA A 387 11.39 1.96 9.36
N GLN A 388 10.06 1.87 9.25
CA GLN A 388 9.13 2.19 10.33
C GLN A 388 8.54 0.90 10.87
N LEU A 389 8.76 0.62 12.15
CA LEU A 389 8.02 -0.44 12.83
C LEU A 389 6.58 0.02 13.01
N LEU A 390 5.63 -0.76 12.51
CA LEU A 390 4.23 -0.47 12.81
C LEU A 390 3.95 -0.88 14.25
N PRO A 391 3.27 -0.03 15.04
CA PRO A 391 2.78 -0.45 16.33
C PRO A 391 1.99 -1.74 16.12
N LYS A 392 2.16 -2.69 17.04
CA LYS A 392 1.40 -3.92 17.05
C LYS A 392 -0.05 -3.52 17.24
N SER A 393 -0.75 -3.21 16.15
CA SER A 393 -2.20 -3.14 16.19
C SER A 393 -2.64 -4.47 16.77
N GLU A 394 -3.66 -4.45 17.63
CA GLU A 394 -4.24 -5.64 18.24
C GLU A 394 -4.93 -6.55 17.20
N ARG A 395 -4.37 -6.66 16.00
CA ARG A 395 -4.61 -7.70 15.02
C ARG A 395 -4.24 -9.03 15.68
N ALA A 396 -5.17 -9.57 16.47
CA ALA A 396 -5.29 -10.99 16.67
C ALA A 396 -5.65 -11.58 15.31
N LEU A 397 -4.62 -11.91 14.51
CA LEU A 397 -4.80 -12.77 13.33
C LEU A 397 -5.82 -13.83 13.72
N PRO A 398 -6.94 -13.97 12.98
CA PRO A 398 -7.87 -15.05 13.25
C PRO A 398 -7.02 -16.31 13.22
N THR A 399 -6.81 -16.91 14.39
CA THR A 399 -6.07 -18.15 14.53
C THR A 399 -6.84 -19.12 13.67
N GLY A 400 -6.30 -19.42 12.49
CA GLY A 400 -7.03 -20.13 11.45
C GLY A 400 -7.67 -21.35 12.09
N SER A 401 -9.00 -21.37 12.14
CA SER A 401 -9.73 -22.58 12.48
C SER A 401 -9.35 -23.54 11.36
N GLY A 402 -8.49 -24.52 11.67
CA GLY A 402 -8.03 -25.51 10.69
C GLY A 402 -9.22 -26.07 9.93
N THR A 403 -9.23 -25.84 8.63
CA THR A 403 -10.09 -26.52 7.66
C THR A 403 -9.36 -27.74 7.12
#